data_AF-A0A7V3VW54-F1
#
_entry.id   AF-A0A7V3VW54-F1
#
_cell.length_a   1.000
_cell.length_b   1.000
_cell.length_c   1.000
_cell.angle_alpha   90.00
_cell.angle_beta   90.00
_cell.angle_gamma   90.00
#
_symmetry.space_group_name_H-M   'P 1'
#
loop_
_entity.id
_entity.type
_entity.pdbx_description
1 polymer ?
#
loop_
_entity_poly.entity_id
_entity_poly.type
_entity_poly.pdbx_seq_one_letter_code
_entity_poly.pdbx_strand_id
1 'polypeptide(L)'
;MVENNMPVVREKKRGTFKVFLVVVLLAAGLSIAIFLSLSIFSKSYSSKYEEVLSSYYKAISQNNTNIVESLVSSNFRDELSSLKIEGNNYDIYSYNVEKVETAEDSSKHLSKMTYILILKEKNSEISYLCEAYFSEEGGETKLQYIRKVYRGKKITGMFHRIFHSELSFLPFSESNLFNDSLYFSSLSLILT
;
A
#
# COMPACT_ATOMS: atom_id res chain seq x y z
N MET A 1 43.52 -7.68 73.89
CA MET A 1 42.71 -8.27 72.79
C MET A 1 41.32 -7.70 72.91
N VAL A 2 40.92 -6.82 71.99
CA VAL A 2 39.53 -6.34 71.87
C VAL A 2 39.22 -6.38 70.38
N GLU A 3 38.44 -7.38 69.96
CA GLU A 3 37.94 -7.52 68.60
C GLU A 3 36.62 -6.74 68.50
N ASN A 4 36.64 -5.64 67.75
CA ASN A 4 35.44 -4.86 67.44
C ASN A 4 34.71 -5.53 66.27
N ASN A 5 33.63 -6.24 66.56
CA ASN A 5 32.69 -6.74 65.56
C ASN A 5 31.67 -5.63 65.22
N MET A 6 31.92 -4.90 64.13
CA MET A 6 30.90 -4.04 63.53
C MET A 6 29.94 -4.88 62.67
N PRO A 7 28.61 -4.78 62.86
CA PRO A 7 27.66 -5.42 61.98
C PRO A 7 27.56 -4.66 60.65
N VAL A 8 27.93 -5.32 59.56
CA VAL A 8 27.73 -4.83 58.19
C VAL A 8 26.23 -4.87 57.89
N VAL A 9 25.59 -3.70 57.93
CA VAL A 9 24.19 -3.49 57.51
C VAL A 9 24.11 -3.74 56.00
N ARG A 10 23.70 -4.95 55.61
CA ARG A 10 23.37 -5.27 54.21
C ARG A 10 22.00 -4.70 53.88
N GLU A 11 21.98 -3.52 53.28
CA GLU A 11 20.75 -2.89 52.81
C GLU A 11 19.95 -3.78 51.85
N LYS A 12 18.62 -3.79 52.06
CA LYS A 12 17.60 -4.48 51.26
C LYS A 12 17.56 -3.95 49.80
N LYS A 13 18.49 -4.36 48.93
CA LYS A 13 18.43 -4.10 47.47
C LYS A 13 17.55 -5.07 46.66
N ARG A 14 16.71 -5.88 47.32
CA ARG A 14 15.85 -6.89 46.65
C ARG A 14 14.51 -6.34 46.13
N GLY A 15 14.04 -5.20 46.65
CA GLY A 15 12.77 -4.59 46.23
C GLY A 15 12.88 -3.83 44.90
N THR A 16 13.96 -3.07 44.72
CA THR A 16 14.17 -2.19 43.57
C THR A 16 14.35 -2.96 42.26
N PHE A 17 15.00 -4.13 42.28
CA PHE A 17 15.16 -4.97 41.09
C PHE A 17 13.84 -5.55 40.59
N LYS A 18 12.93 -5.94 41.49
CA LYS A 18 11.60 -6.44 41.11
C LYS A 18 10.75 -5.33 40.50
N VAL A 19 10.81 -4.13 41.06
CA VAL A 19 10.09 -2.96 40.52
C VAL A 19 10.64 -2.60 39.13
N PHE A 20 11.96 -2.58 38.96
CA PHE A 20 12.59 -2.35 37.65
C PHE A 20 12.17 -3.40 36.60
N LEU A 21 12.17 -4.68 36.97
CA LEU A 21 11.73 -5.76 36.08
C LEU A 21 10.27 -5.59 35.63
N VAL A 22 9.38 -5.22 36.54
CA VAL A 22 7.95 -4.98 36.23
C VAL A 22 7.78 -3.78 35.31
N VAL A 23 8.52 -2.70 35.52
CA VAL A 23 8.47 -1.51 34.64
C VAL A 23 8.96 -1.84 33.24
N VAL A 24 10.05 -2.62 33.11
CA VAL A 24 10.57 -3.05 31.80
C VAL A 24 9.57 -3.96 31.08
N LEU A 25 8.93 -4.89 31.79
CA LEU A 25 7.90 -5.76 31.21
C LEU A 25 6.66 -4.97 30.75
N LEU A 26 6.24 -3.97 31.52
CA LEU A 26 5.13 -3.08 31.13
C LEU A 26 5.48 -2.25 29.89
N ALA A 27 6.69 -1.70 29.83
CA ALA A 27 7.17 -0.95 28.66
C ALA A 27 7.26 -1.82 27.39
N ALA A 28 7.75 -3.06 27.53
CA ALA A 28 7.77 -4.03 26.45
C ALA A 28 6.36 -4.40 25.97
N GLY A 29 5.42 -4.62 26.89
CA GLY A 29 4.02 -4.90 26.58
C GLY A 29 3.35 -3.75 25.84
N LEU A 30 3.56 -2.50 26.29
CA LEU A 30 3.07 -1.30 25.61
C LEU A 30 3.66 -1.16 24.20
N SER A 31 4.95 -1.42 24.04
CA SER A 31 5.62 -1.34 22.73
C SER A 31 5.06 -2.37 21.74
N ILE A 32 4.78 -3.60 22.20
CA ILE A 32 4.13 -4.64 21.40
C ILE A 32 2.69 -4.25 21.06
N ALA A 33 1.93 -3.71 22.01
CA ALA A 33 0.56 -3.27 21.78
C ALA A 33 0.49 -2.11 20.78
N ILE A 34 1.42 -1.15 20.86
CA ILE A 34 1.55 -0.04 19.90
C ILE A 34 1.97 -0.56 18.53
N PHE A 35 2.92 -1.49 18.46
CA PHE A 35 3.34 -2.09 17.19
C PHE A 35 2.21 -2.89 16.54
N LEU A 36 1.45 -3.65 17.32
CA LEU A 36 0.28 -4.39 16.85
C LEU A 36 -0.85 -3.44 16.43
N SER A 37 -1.12 -2.38 17.18
CA SER A 37 -2.14 -1.39 16.80
C SER A 37 -1.73 -0.68 15.51
N LEU A 38 -0.48 -0.21 15.39
CA LEU A 38 0.04 0.37 14.16
C LEU A 38 0.01 -0.62 12.99
N SER A 39 0.28 -1.91 13.22
CA SER A 39 0.20 -2.95 12.18
C SER A 39 -1.25 -3.25 11.76
N ILE A 40 -2.20 -3.15 12.68
CA ILE A 40 -3.63 -3.35 12.41
C ILE A 40 -4.23 -2.11 11.72
N PHE A 41 -3.81 -0.90 12.11
CA PHE A 41 -4.24 0.34 11.47
C PHE A 41 -3.54 0.61 10.12
N SER A 42 -2.31 0.10 9.92
CA SER A 42 -1.58 0.16 8.64
C SER A 42 -1.92 -0.96 7.67
N LYS A 43 -2.74 -1.95 8.07
CA LYS A 43 -3.67 -2.56 7.12
C LYS A 43 -4.68 -1.50 6.73
N SER A 44 -4.21 -0.58 5.89
CA SER A 44 -5.02 0.34 5.12
C SER A 44 -6.26 -0.44 4.70
N TYR A 45 -7.44 0.09 5.02
CA TYR A 45 -8.71 -0.48 4.60
C TYR A 45 -8.63 -0.67 3.08
N SER A 46 -8.25 -1.87 2.64
CA SER A 46 -8.17 -2.19 1.22
C SER A 46 -9.59 -2.06 0.71
N SER A 47 -9.82 -1.06 -0.14
CA SER A 47 -11.15 -0.88 -0.69
C SER A 47 -11.54 -2.14 -1.46
N LYS A 48 -12.83 -2.49 -1.50
CA LYS A 48 -13.31 -3.63 -2.31
C LYS A 48 -12.80 -3.61 -3.76
N TYR A 49 -12.58 -2.40 -4.31
CA TYR A 49 -12.02 -2.20 -5.64
C TYR A 49 -10.56 -2.63 -5.74
N GLU A 50 -9.75 -2.32 -4.73
CA GLU A 50 -8.36 -2.73 -4.64
C GLU A 50 -8.22 -4.25 -4.49
N GLU A 51 -9.13 -4.88 -3.73
CA GLU A 51 -9.17 -6.34 -3.59
C GLU A 51 -9.49 -7.03 -4.93
N VAL A 52 -10.50 -6.53 -5.66
CA VAL A 52 -10.87 -7.03 -6.99
C VAL A 52 -9.70 -6.84 -7.97
N LEU A 53 -9.09 -5.66 -8.02
CA LEU A 53 -7.97 -5.36 -8.90
C LEU A 53 -6.75 -6.24 -8.61
N SER A 54 -6.41 -6.39 -7.33
CA SER A 54 -5.30 -7.23 -6.88
C SER A 54 -5.55 -8.71 -7.22
N SER A 55 -6.78 -9.18 -7.02
CA SER A 55 -7.19 -10.55 -7.35
C SER A 55 -7.16 -10.80 -8.86
N TYR A 56 -7.56 -9.83 -9.67
CA TYR A 56 -7.52 -9.89 -11.14
C TYR A 56 -6.09 -10.08 -11.63
N TYR A 57 -5.16 -9.21 -11.23
CA TYR A 57 -3.76 -9.35 -11.64
C TYR A 57 -3.08 -10.60 -11.10
N LYS A 58 -3.45 -11.03 -9.88
CA LYS A 58 -2.97 -12.30 -9.34
C LYS A 58 -3.45 -13.47 -10.19
N ALA A 59 -4.73 -13.49 -10.57
CA ALA A 59 -5.30 -14.53 -11.41
C ALA A 59 -4.64 -14.56 -12.81
N ILE A 60 -4.38 -13.40 -13.41
CA ILE A 60 -3.61 -13.30 -14.67
C ILE A 60 -2.21 -13.88 -14.48
N SER A 61 -1.49 -13.49 -13.43
CA SER A 61 -0.12 -13.95 -13.17
C SER A 61 -0.02 -15.46 -12.96
N GLN A 62 -1.13 -16.09 -12.58
CA GLN A 62 -1.29 -17.54 -12.35
C GLN A 62 -1.97 -18.25 -13.53
N ASN A 63 -2.32 -17.52 -14.59
CA ASN A 63 -3.06 -18.02 -15.75
C ASN A 63 -4.39 -18.72 -15.38
N ASN A 64 -5.10 -18.20 -14.36
CA ASN A 64 -6.35 -18.77 -13.86
C ASN A 64 -7.56 -18.06 -14.47
N THR A 65 -8.02 -18.56 -15.61
CA THR A 65 -9.12 -17.98 -16.39
C THR A 65 -10.45 -17.95 -15.63
N ASN A 66 -10.75 -18.98 -14.82
CA ASN A 66 -12.00 -19.06 -14.08
C ASN A 66 -12.16 -17.92 -13.08
N ILE A 67 -11.08 -17.56 -12.37
CA ILE A 67 -11.10 -16.43 -11.43
C ILE A 67 -11.18 -15.11 -12.20
N VAL A 68 -10.47 -14.97 -13.32
CA VAL A 68 -10.55 -13.77 -14.16
C VAL A 68 -12.00 -13.55 -14.62
N GLU A 69 -12.64 -14.57 -15.17
CA GLU A 69 -14.04 -14.52 -15.63
C GLU A 69 -15.02 -14.13 -14.52
N SER A 70 -14.79 -14.55 -13.27
CA SER A 70 -15.64 -14.15 -12.14
C SER A 70 -15.49 -12.68 -11.71
N LEU A 71 -14.32 -12.08 -11.95
CA LEU A 71 -13.98 -10.74 -11.49
C LEU A 71 -14.31 -9.66 -12.52
N VAL A 72 -14.54 -10.03 -13.78
CA VAL A 72 -14.78 -9.11 -14.89
C VAL A 72 -16.24 -9.11 -15.33
N SER A 73 -16.69 -8.00 -15.92
CA SER A 73 -17.99 -7.95 -16.59
C SER A 73 -17.96 -8.67 -17.94
N SER A 74 -19.12 -9.02 -18.48
CA SER A 74 -19.24 -9.72 -19.78
C SER A 74 -18.68 -8.91 -20.96
N ASN A 75 -18.66 -7.60 -20.83
CA ASN A 75 -18.17 -6.63 -21.81
C ASN A 75 -16.80 -6.04 -21.45
N PHE A 76 -16.05 -6.72 -20.57
CA PHE A 76 -14.77 -6.25 -20.07
C PHE A 76 -13.76 -5.99 -21.19
N ARG A 77 -13.00 -4.90 -21.05
CA ARG A 77 -11.90 -4.55 -21.97
C ARG A 77 -10.64 -4.20 -21.18
N ASP A 78 -9.49 -4.65 -21.67
CA ASP A 78 -8.19 -4.41 -21.04
C ASP A 78 -7.18 -3.88 -22.07
N GLU A 79 -6.82 -2.59 -21.96
CA GLU A 79 -5.77 -1.98 -22.78
C GLU A 79 -4.35 -2.44 -22.43
N LEU A 80 -4.19 -3.17 -21.33
CA LEU A 80 -2.93 -3.73 -20.84
C LEU A 80 -2.80 -5.23 -21.12
N SER A 81 -3.76 -5.84 -21.82
CA SER A 81 -3.76 -7.28 -22.18
C SER A 81 -2.50 -7.77 -22.90
N SER A 82 -1.76 -6.87 -23.57
CA SER A 82 -0.48 -7.17 -24.22
C SER A 82 0.71 -7.26 -23.25
N LEU A 83 0.55 -6.84 -21.99
CA LEU A 83 1.60 -6.90 -20.99
C LEU A 83 1.75 -8.32 -20.45
N LYS A 84 2.99 -8.77 -20.38
CA LYS A 84 3.33 -10.10 -19.86
C LYS A 84 3.43 -10.06 -18.33
N ILE A 85 2.30 -10.31 -17.67
CA ILE A 85 2.19 -10.36 -16.20
C ILE A 85 2.26 -11.81 -15.76
N GLU A 86 3.36 -12.21 -15.11
CA GLU A 86 3.66 -13.59 -14.73
C GLU A 86 4.44 -13.64 -13.42
N GLY A 87 4.17 -14.64 -12.58
CA GLY A 87 5.09 -15.02 -11.49
C GLY A 87 5.48 -13.88 -10.53
N ASN A 88 4.52 -13.04 -10.14
CA ASN A 88 4.72 -11.87 -9.26
C ASN A 88 5.68 -10.82 -9.82
N ASN A 89 5.82 -10.72 -11.14
CA ASN A 89 6.62 -9.69 -11.81
C ASN A 89 5.95 -8.30 -11.82
N TYR A 90 5.07 -8.02 -10.87
CA TYR A 90 4.31 -6.77 -10.85
C TYR A 90 4.05 -6.31 -9.42
N ASP A 91 3.92 -4.99 -9.25
CA ASP A 91 3.36 -4.35 -8.05
C ASP A 91 2.25 -3.40 -8.46
N ILE A 92 1.25 -3.23 -7.59
CA ILE A 92 0.12 -2.33 -7.79
C ILE A 92 0.09 -1.34 -6.64
N TYR A 93 -0.10 -0.06 -6.95
CA TYR A 93 -0.27 1.01 -5.98
C TYR A 93 -1.55 1.77 -6.28
N SER A 94 -2.54 1.63 -5.41
CA SER A 94 -3.80 2.38 -5.47
C SER A 94 -3.56 3.84 -5.05
N TYR A 95 -4.24 4.79 -5.71
CA TYR A 95 -4.16 6.20 -5.36
C TYR A 95 -5.50 6.77 -4.91
N ASN A 96 -6.52 6.67 -5.76
CA ASN A 96 -7.83 7.24 -5.47
C ASN A 96 -8.94 6.40 -6.07
N VAL A 97 -10.12 6.43 -5.45
CA VAL A 97 -11.37 5.88 -5.97
C VAL A 97 -12.41 6.99 -6.02
N GLU A 98 -12.94 7.26 -7.19
CA GLU A 98 -13.92 8.31 -7.46
C GLU A 98 -15.20 7.69 -8.01
N LYS A 99 -16.36 8.18 -7.57
CA LYS A 99 -17.64 7.83 -8.21
C LYS A 99 -17.75 8.62 -9.51
N VAL A 100 -18.07 7.94 -10.60
CA VAL A 100 -18.28 8.55 -11.91
C VAL A 100 -19.77 8.65 -12.15
N GLU A 101 -20.27 9.87 -12.23
CA GLU A 101 -21.65 10.13 -12.65
C GLU A 101 -21.70 10.11 -14.18
N THR A 102 -22.33 9.09 -14.76
CA THR A 102 -22.62 9.05 -16.19
C THR A 102 -23.95 9.73 -16.48
N ALA A 103 -23.93 10.71 -17.39
CA ALA A 103 -25.08 11.55 -17.73
C ALA A 103 -26.26 10.80 -18.38
N GLU A 104 -26.08 9.55 -18.82
CA GLU A 104 -27.07 8.81 -19.61
C GLU A 104 -27.77 7.65 -18.89
N ASP A 105 -27.38 7.29 -17.67
CA ASP A 105 -28.10 6.23 -16.94
C ASP A 105 -27.82 6.34 -15.43
N SER A 106 -28.75 6.92 -14.68
CA SER A 106 -28.68 7.09 -13.22
C SER A 106 -28.70 5.77 -12.44
N SER A 107 -28.81 4.64 -13.14
CA SER A 107 -28.90 3.29 -12.58
C SER A 107 -27.54 2.56 -12.49
N LYS A 108 -26.50 3.02 -13.19
CA LYS A 108 -25.19 2.38 -13.19
C LYS A 108 -24.17 3.22 -12.43
N HIS A 109 -24.02 2.91 -11.15
CA HIS A 109 -22.93 3.46 -10.36
C HIS A 109 -21.59 2.88 -10.85
N LEU A 110 -20.85 3.68 -11.62
CA LEU A 110 -19.47 3.37 -11.99
C LEU A 110 -18.53 3.99 -10.96
N SER A 111 -17.57 3.21 -10.50
CA SER A 111 -16.46 3.72 -9.69
C SER A 111 -15.16 3.61 -10.49
N LYS A 112 -14.37 4.67 -10.49
CA LYS A 112 -13.08 4.74 -11.17
C LYS A 112 -11.98 4.76 -10.12
N MET A 113 -11.07 3.80 -10.23
CA MET A 113 -9.86 3.74 -9.42
C MET A 113 -8.66 4.17 -10.27
N THR A 114 -7.88 5.12 -9.78
CA THR A 114 -6.57 5.45 -10.37
C THR A 114 -5.49 4.70 -9.63
N TYR A 115 -4.61 4.03 -10.37
CA TYR A 115 -3.53 3.22 -9.79
C TYR A 115 -2.27 3.22 -10.67
N ILE A 116 -1.15 2.87 -10.06
CA ILE A 116 0.11 2.63 -10.75
C ILE A 116 0.37 1.13 -10.79
N LEU A 117 0.63 0.59 -11.99
CA LEU A 117 1.14 -0.76 -12.18
C LEU A 117 2.64 -0.67 -12.47
N ILE A 118 3.47 -1.30 -11.65
CA ILE A 118 4.90 -1.46 -11.91
C ILE A 118 5.12 -2.87 -12.44
N LEU A 119 5.71 -3.00 -13.62
CA LEU A 119 6.14 -4.29 -14.18
C LEU A 119 7.65 -4.45 -13.99
N LYS A 120 8.04 -5.53 -13.32
CA LYS A 120 9.42 -5.92 -13.02
C LYS A 120 9.92 -6.89 -14.10
N GLU A 121 10.72 -6.39 -15.02
CA GLU A 121 11.50 -7.22 -15.93
C GLU A 121 12.87 -7.53 -15.32
N LYS A 122 13.56 -8.57 -15.81
CA LYS A 122 14.81 -9.08 -15.21
C LYS A 122 15.84 -8.01 -14.81
N ASN A 123 15.97 -6.94 -15.59
CA ASN A 123 16.96 -5.88 -15.38
C ASN A 123 16.35 -4.46 -15.43
N SER A 124 15.02 -4.35 -15.33
CA SER A 124 14.36 -3.07 -15.52
C SER A 124 12.96 -3.04 -14.99
N GLU A 125 12.50 -1.86 -14.62
CA GLU A 125 11.11 -1.62 -14.26
C GLU A 125 10.48 -0.65 -15.23
N ILE A 126 9.18 -0.83 -15.42
CA ILE A 126 8.36 0.13 -16.13
C ILE A 126 7.07 0.35 -15.37
N SER A 127 6.74 1.62 -15.13
CA SER A 127 5.49 2.00 -14.51
C SER A 127 4.45 2.35 -15.56
N TYR A 128 3.19 2.08 -15.24
CA TYR A 128 2.03 2.50 -16.00
C TYR A 128 1.07 3.21 -15.04
N LEU A 129 0.61 4.40 -15.41
CA LEU A 129 -0.53 5.03 -14.76
C LEU A 129 -1.80 4.54 -15.46
N CYS A 130 -2.71 4.01 -14.67
CA CYS A 130 -3.87 3.29 -15.15
C CYS A 130 -5.15 3.77 -14.45
N GLU A 131 -6.26 3.63 -15.15
CA GLU A 131 -7.61 3.79 -14.62
C GLU A 131 -8.33 2.46 -14.72
N ALA A 132 -8.90 1.97 -13.61
CA ALA A 132 -9.78 0.82 -13.58
C ALA A 132 -11.22 1.29 -13.28
N TYR A 133 -12.17 0.85 -14.09
CA TYR A 133 -13.58 1.15 -13.93
C TYR A 133 -14.31 -0.09 -13.43
N PHE A 134 -15.13 0.12 -12.41
CA PHE A 134 -15.87 -0.93 -11.72
C PHE A 134 -17.36 -0.63 -11.78
N SER A 135 -18.15 -1.68 -11.88
CA SER A 135 -19.59 -1.63 -11.67
C SER A 135 -20.00 -2.46 -10.47
N GLU A 136 -21.04 -1.99 -9.80
CA GLU A 136 -21.74 -2.78 -8.79
C GLU A 136 -22.98 -3.39 -9.43
N GLU A 137 -22.95 -4.70 -9.68
CA GLU A 137 -24.06 -5.44 -10.28
C GLU A 137 -24.44 -6.60 -9.34
N GLY A 138 -25.71 -6.65 -8.91
CA GLY A 138 -26.20 -7.74 -8.06
C GLY A 138 -25.52 -7.85 -6.68
N GLY A 139 -24.92 -6.76 -6.18
CA GLY A 139 -24.17 -6.75 -4.92
C GLY A 139 -22.68 -7.15 -5.06
N GLU A 140 -22.24 -7.51 -6.27
CA GLU A 140 -20.85 -7.82 -6.57
C GLU A 140 -20.16 -6.64 -7.28
N THR A 141 -18.89 -6.41 -6.94
CA THR A 141 -18.05 -5.43 -7.65
C THR A 141 -17.32 -6.14 -8.77
N LYS A 142 -17.56 -5.73 -10.01
CA LYS A 142 -16.93 -6.30 -11.21
C LYS A 142 -16.12 -5.27 -11.96
N LEU A 143 -15.01 -5.71 -12.52
CA LEU A 143 -14.13 -4.90 -13.35
C LEU A 143 -14.72 -4.78 -14.76
N GLN A 144 -15.00 -3.56 -15.20
CA GLN A 144 -15.55 -3.27 -16.54
C GLN A 144 -14.49 -2.83 -17.54
N TYR A 145 -13.53 -2.03 -17.10
CA TYR A 145 -12.53 -1.51 -18.01
C TYR A 145 -11.21 -1.24 -17.32
N ILE A 146 -10.11 -1.61 -17.96
CA ILE A 146 -8.77 -1.11 -17.64
C ILE A 146 -8.28 -0.26 -18.79
N ARG A 147 -7.96 0.99 -18.47
CA ARG A 147 -7.41 1.98 -19.38
C ARG A 147 -5.98 2.33 -19.00
N LYS A 148 -5.10 2.39 -19.99
CA LYS A 148 -3.75 2.93 -19.82
C LYS A 148 -3.78 4.44 -20.05
N VAL A 149 -3.48 5.21 -19.01
CA VAL A 149 -3.39 6.68 -19.11
C VAL A 149 -2.01 7.09 -19.58
N TYR A 150 -0.97 6.54 -18.95
CA TYR A 150 0.41 6.90 -19.25
C TYR A 150 1.35 5.71 -19.09
N ARG A 151 2.38 5.65 -19.93
CA ARG A 151 3.49 4.70 -19.82
C ARG A 151 4.73 5.46 -19.36
N GLY A 152 5.20 5.13 -18.16
CA GLY A 152 6.44 5.63 -17.59
C GLY A 152 7.66 5.27 -18.42
N LYS A 153 8.76 5.97 -18.16
CA LYS A 153 10.06 5.65 -18.77
C LYS A 153 10.57 4.34 -18.17
N LYS A 154 11.18 3.51 -19.01
CA LYS A 154 11.85 2.28 -18.58
C LYS A 154 13.07 2.67 -17.74
N ILE A 155 13.13 2.19 -16.50
CA ILE A 155 14.26 2.41 -15.61
C ILE A 155 15.17 1.19 -15.74
N THR A 156 16.43 1.40 -16.12
CA THR A 156 17.45 0.34 -16.28
C THR A 156 18.65 0.63 -15.38
N GLY A 157 19.22 -0.40 -14.75
CA GLY A 157 20.48 -0.28 -14.00
C GLY A 157 20.37 0.14 -12.52
N MET A 158 21.53 0.38 -11.90
CA MET A 158 21.82 0.50 -10.45
C MET A 158 21.02 1.57 -9.66
N PHE A 159 20.10 2.28 -10.31
CA PHE A 159 19.12 3.20 -9.70
C PHE A 159 17.91 2.49 -9.07
N HIS A 160 17.77 1.18 -9.31
CA HIS A 160 16.74 0.31 -8.73
C HIS A 160 16.71 0.30 -7.18
N ARG A 161 17.78 0.79 -6.51
CA ARG A 161 17.83 0.92 -5.05
C ARG A 161 17.23 2.21 -4.46
N ILE A 162 17.02 3.26 -5.26
CA ILE A 162 16.61 4.57 -4.72
C ILE A 162 15.08 4.71 -4.67
N PHE A 163 14.35 4.13 -5.64
CA PHE A 163 12.88 4.24 -5.68
C PHE A 163 12.17 3.45 -4.58
N HIS A 164 12.74 2.33 -4.11
CA HIS A 164 12.15 1.56 -3.01
C HIS A 164 12.34 2.20 -1.63
N SER A 165 13.27 3.15 -1.45
CA SER A 165 13.49 3.82 -0.16
C SER A 165 12.69 5.11 0.02
N GLU A 166 12.27 5.79 -1.06
CA GLU A 166 11.63 7.10 -0.95
C GLU A 166 10.10 7.08 -0.98
N LEU A 167 9.47 6.05 -1.54
CA LEU A 167 8.01 5.88 -1.47
C LEU A 167 7.51 5.44 -0.08
N SER A 168 8.40 5.00 0.81
CA SER A 168 8.10 4.66 2.20
C SER A 168 8.06 5.86 3.16
N PHE A 169 8.28 7.09 2.68
CA PHE A 169 8.43 8.29 3.54
C PHE A 169 7.47 9.45 3.25
N LEU A 170 6.31 9.21 2.64
CA LEU A 170 5.24 10.21 2.63
C LEU A 170 4.31 9.97 3.83
N PRO A 171 4.47 10.68 4.97
CA PRO A 171 3.44 10.70 5.99
C PRO A 171 2.23 11.43 5.40
N PHE A 172 1.12 10.71 5.23
CA PHE A 172 -0.18 11.31 5.02
C PHE A 172 -0.57 12.07 6.29
N SER A 173 -0.54 13.40 6.20
CA SER A 173 -1.16 14.31 7.16
C SER A 173 -2.43 14.85 6.51
N GLU A 174 -3.58 14.32 6.90
CA GLU A 174 -4.86 14.95 6.64
C GLU A 174 -4.99 16.22 7.47
N SER A 175 -4.92 17.38 6.82
CA SER A 175 -5.74 18.54 7.20
C SER A 175 -5.70 19.60 6.11
N ASN A 176 -6.86 19.80 5.47
CA ASN A 176 -7.41 21.10 5.06
C ASN A 176 -6.43 22.14 4.47
N LEU A 177 -6.54 22.42 3.16
CA LEU A 177 -7.15 23.64 2.63
C LEU A 177 -6.69 23.88 1.18
N PHE A 178 -7.67 24.11 0.32
CA PHE A 178 -7.52 24.93 -0.88
C PHE A 178 -6.74 26.22 -0.54
N ASN A 179 -5.50 26.34 -1.00
CA ASN A 179 -5.00 27.48 -1.79
C ASN A 179 -3.53 27.29 -2.16
N ASP A 180 -3.13 28.04 -3.18
CA ASP A 180 -1.75 28.31 -3.59
C ASP A 180 -1.14 27.35 -4.62
N SER A 181 -1.40 27.77 -5.86
CA SER A 181 -0.58 27.71 -7.08
C SER A 181 0.95 27.78 -6.85
N LEU A 182 1.57 26.76 -6.26
CA LEU A 182 3.05 26.68 -6.17
C LEU A 182 3.65 25.25 -6.22
N TYR A 183 2.85 24.20 -6.44
CA TYR A 183 3.36 22.81 -6.49
C TYR A 183 3.80 22.30 -7.88
N PHE A 184 3.92 23.19 -8.88
CA PHE A 184 4.40 22.81 -10.22
C PHE A 184 5.90 23.05 -10.47
N SER A 185 6.68 23.49 -9.48
CA SER A 185 8.09 23.86 -9.70
C SER A 185 9.13 22.76 -9.44
N SER A 186 8.76 21.60 -8.88
CA SER A 186 9.73 20.51 -8.61
C SER A 186 9.68 19.35 -9.62
N LEU A 187 8.69 19.29 -10.51
CA LEU A 187 8.62 18.28 -11.58
C LEU A 187 9.34 18.69 -12.88
N SER A 188 9.80 19.94 -13.00
CA SER A 188 10.53 20.42 -14.18
C SER A 188 12.03 20.10 -14.16
N LEU A 189 12.59 19.54 -13.08
CA LEU A 189 14.03 19.25 -12.99
C LEU A 189 14.44 17.81 -13.35
N ILE A 190 13.49 16.94 -13.75
CA ILE A 190 13.77 15.54 -14.18
C ILE A 190 13.45 15.33 -15.68
N LEU A 191 13.26 16.42 -16.42
CA LEU A 191 13.12 16.39 -17.88
C LEU A 191 14.13 17.36 -18.51
N THR A 192 15.40 16.95 -18.52
CA THR A 192 16.36 17.34 -19.56
C THR A 192 17.25 16.14 -19.87
#